data_AF-A0A512N6S2-F1
#
_entry.id   AF-A0A512N6S2-F1
#
_cell.length_a   1.000
_cell.length_b   1.000
_cell.length_c   1.000
_cell.angle_alpha   90.00
_cell.angle_beta   90.00
_cell.angle_gamma   90.00
#
_symmetry.space_group_name_H-M   'P 1'
#
loop_
_entity.id
_entity.type
_entity.pdbx_description
1 polymer ?
#
loop_
_entity_poly.entity_id
_entity_poly.type
_entity_poly.pdbx_seq_one_letter_code
_entity_poly.pdbx_strand_id
1 'polypeptide(L)'
;MARKNVSAHTDEQFALFIDQIGTMLDDEKEAQFESVVRRLVRVAACEAKDDGCDATDHDTVDDLHHSPEPPKRPYPLASGAGAAGTLPARPDFEAIEKAARQSGASSASLMGLIGQLVFSWSNNESMLIYILKVLLQTDEPAAATVFSTLNTTRARLDLVSRLGRIKLADRETRMALDHVVRCFNEINAVRNEFLHAMYAVDAKGRITHTQTMRLINKSGRLTFGQQHAIDRERIEGLVRTCNELRVLNRKVWDLLPQLAKAVESAASVSSAAAPIGTRPNGN
;
A
#
# COMPACT_ATOMS: atom_id res chain seq x y z
N MET A 1 22.42 15.98 -7.17
CA MET A 1 21.42 16.34 -6.15
C MET A 1 20.67 15.09 -5.69
N ALA A 2 21.08 14.48 -4.58
CA ALA A 2 20.33 13.41 -3.94
C ALA A 2 19.14 14.06 -3.21
N ARG A 3 17.91 13.78 -3.68
CA ARG A 3 16.71 14.14 -2.93
C ARG A 3 16.63 13.21 -1.72
N LYS A 4 16.92 13.76 -0.53
CA LYS A 4 16.53 13.18 0.76
C LYS A 4 15.03 12.90 0.70
N ASN A 5 14.65 11.62 0.72
CA ASN A 5 13.26 11.21 0.88
C ASN A 5 12.82 11.64 2.28
N VAL A 6 11.99 12.68 2.35
CA VAL A 6 11.34 13.09 3.58
C VAL A 6 10.27 12.04 3.88
N SER A 7 10.62 11.07 4.73
CA SER A 7 9.65 10.25 5.45
C SER A 7 8.75 11.16 6.28
N ALA A 8 7.46 10.84 6.37
CA ALA A 8 6.48 11.61 7.15
C ALA A 8 6.75 11.58 8.67
N HIS A 9 7.73 10.80 9.12
CA HIS A 9 8.19 10.76 10.51
C HIS A 9 9.71 10.85 10.56
N THR A 10 10.24 11.71 11.43
CA THR A 10 11.67 11.68 11.77
C THR A 10 11.98 10.39 12.53
N ASP A 11 13.23 9.90 12.46
CA ASP A 11 13.65 8.69 13.20
C ASP A 11 13.35 8.82 14.71
N GLU A 12 13.38 10.06 15.24
CA GLU A 12 12.99 10.40 16.61
C GLU A 12 11.48 10.23 16.86
N GLN A 13 10.62 10.58 15.90
CA GLN A 13 9.16 10.37 16.00
C GLN A 13 8.79 8.89 15.90
N PHE A 14 9.52 8.11 15.11
CA PHE A 14 9.37 6.67 15.05
C PHE A 14 9.85 5.99 16.34
N ALA A 15 10.96 6.45 16.91
CA ALA A 15 11.45 5.95 18.20
C ALA A 15 10.46 6.22 19.35
N LEU A 16 9.87 7.42 19.40
CA LEU A 16 8.82 7.77 20.37
C LEU A 16 7.56 6.91 20.23
N PHE A 17 7.18 6.56 19.00
CA PHE A 17 6.05 5.68 18.74
C PHE A 17 6.31 4.24 19.19
N ILE A 18 7.53 3.73 19.01
CA ILE A 18 7.92 2.39 19.48
C ILE A 18 7.99 2.34 21.02
N ASP A 19 8.51 3.38 21.65
CA ASP A 19 8.57 3.52 23.12
C ASP A 19 7.17 3.57 23.76
N GLN A 20 6.23 4.28 23.12
CA GLN A 20 4.82 4.32 23.53
C GLN A 20 4.09 2.99 23.35
N ILE A 21 4.51 2.15 22.39
CA ILE A 21 3.96 0.81 22.22
C ILE A 21 4.57 -0.18 23.22
N GLY A 22 5.84 -0.04 23.57
CA GLY A 22 6.50 -0.86 24.60
C GLY A 22 5.80 -0.74 25.96
N THR A 23 5.53 0.50 26.38
CA THR A 23 4.83 0.82 27.63
C THR A 23 3.35 0.37 27.69
N MET A 24 2.76 -0.09 26.57
CA MET A 24 1.38 -0.59 26.49
C MET A 24 1.26 -2.12 26.47
N LEU A 25 2.37 -2.85 26.54
CA LEU A 25 2.41 -4.31 26.46
C LEU A 25 2.90 -4.90 27.80
N ASP A 26 2.22 -5.92 28.35
CA ASP A 26 2.72 -6.64 29.53
C ASP A 26 4.12 -7.24 29.26
N ASP A 27 4.97 -7.32 30.29
CA ASP A 27 6.42 -7.61 30.25
C ASP A 27 6.84 -8.74 29.28
N GLU A 28 6.02 -9.79 29.15
CA GLU A 28 6.31 -10.95 28.28
C GLU A 28 6.13 -10.63 26.78
N LYS A 29 5.22 -9.71 26.44
CA LYS A 29 4.95 -9.25 25.07
C LYS A 29 5.84 -8.07 24.67
N GLU A 30 6.24 -7.24 25.62
CA GLU A 30 7.23 -6.18 25.42
C GLU A 30 8.59 -6.78 25.02
N ALA A 31 9.05 -7.83 25.71
CA ALA A 31 10.30 -8.52 25.40
C ALA A 31 10.29 -9.19 24.01
N GLN A 32 9.16 -9.78 23.59
CA GLN A 32 9.01 -10.34 22.25
C GLN A 32 9.01 -9.26 21.17
N PHE A 33 8.32 -8.15 21.40
CA PHE A 33 8.28 -7.02 20.48
C PHE A 33 9.64 -6.33 20.34
N GLU A 34 10.31 -6.02 21.45
CA GLU A 34 11.68 -5.47 21.46
C GLU A 34 12.67 -6.38 20.73
N SER A 35 12.57 -7.70 20.93
CA SER A 35 13.44 -8.68 20.26
C SER A 35 13.28 -8.66 18.74
N VAL A 36 12.03 -8.58 18.26
CA VAL A 36 11.72 -8.50 16.82
C VAL A 36 12.18 -7.16 16.23
N VAL A 37 11.97 -6.05 16.94
CA VAL A 37 12.39 -4.71 16.49
C VAL A 37 13.92 -4.59 16.49
N ARG A 38 14.62 -5.03 17.54
CA ARG A 38 16.10 -5.03 17.58
C ARG A 38 16.70 -5.92 16.49
N ARG A 39 16.04 -7.02 16.13
CA ARG A 39 16.47 -7.88 15.02
C ARG A 39 16.33 -7.17 13.67
N LEU A 40 15.24 -6.46 13.44
CA LEU A 40 15.01 -5.69 12.22
C LEU A 40 15.97 -4.50 12.09
N VAL A 41 16.22 -3.77 13.18
CA VAL A 41 17.13 -2.60 13.19
C VAL A 41 18.59 -3.03 13.00
N ARG A 42 19.02 -4.17 13.56
CA ARG A 42 20.39 -4.68 13.33
C ARG A 42 20.62 -5.11 11.88
N VAL A 43 19.62 -5.65 11.20
CA VAL A 43 19.72 -6.01 9.78
C VAL A 43 19.90 -4.75 8.93
N ALA A 44 19.13 -3.70 9.19
CA ALA A 44 19.27 -2.41 8.49
C ALA A 44 20.60 -1.69 8.78
N ALA A 45 21.13 -1.80 10.02
CA ALA A 45 22.41 -1.20 10.39
C ALA A 45 23.63 -1.95 9.82
N CYS A 46 23.49 -3.25 9.51
CA CYS A 46 24.50 -4.02 8.79
C CYS A 46 24.51 -3.66 7.30
N GLU A 47 23.37 -3.30 6.71
CA GLU A 47 23.27 -2.87 5.31
C GLU A 47 23.77 -1.43 5.08
N ALA A 48 23.75 -0.58 6.11
CA ALA A 48 24.20 0.82 6.02
C ALA A 48 25.73 1.04 6.19
N LYS A 49 26.51 -0.02 6.46
CA LYS A 49 27.96 0.08 6.74
C LYS A 49 28.88 -0.20 5.55
N ASP A 50 28.35 -0.61 4.39
CA ASP A 50 29.16 -0.98 3.21
C ASP A 50 29.33 0.14 2.16
N ASP A 51 28.60 1.26 2.26
CA ASP A 51 28.67 2.34 1.27
C ASP A 51 29.25 3.63 1.88
N GLY A 52 30.57 3.74 1.91
CA GLY A 52 31.27 4.96 2.28
C GLY A 52 32.35 5.34 1.26
N CYS A 53 32.14 6.44 0.51
CA CYS A 53 33.21 7.25 -0.07
C CYS A 53 32.73 8.68 -0.45
N ASP A 54 33.26 9.65 0.30
CA ASP A 54 33.90 10.92 -0.09
C ASP A 54 33.33 11.80 -1.23
N ALA A 55 33.01 13.06 -0.90
CA ALA A 55 33.60 14.27 -1.53
C ALA A 55 32.85 15.56 -1.14
N THR A 56 33.66 16.59 -0.93
CA THR A 56 33.38 17.98 -0.54
C THR A 56 32.92 18.90 -1.68
N ASP A 57 32.32 20.00 -1.26
CA ASP A 57 32.51 21.39 -1.73
C ASP A 57 31.45 22.11 -2.60
N HIS A 58 31.36 23.41 -2.28
CA HIS A 58 30.54 24.55 -2.72
C HIS A 58 29.77 24.52 -4.06
N ASP A 59 28.53 25.06 -4.04
CA ASP A 59 28.23 26.26 -4.84
C ASP A 59 26.91 26.97 -4.46
N THR A 60 26.99 28.30 -4.40
CA THR A 60 25.94 29.31 -4.20
C THR A 60 25.26 29.67 -5.52
N VAL A 61 23.92 29.71 -5.55
CA VAL A 61 23.11 30.50 -6.52
C VAL A 61 21.76 30.80 -5.84
N ASP A 62 21.50 32.00 -5.32
CA ASP A 62 21.13 33.28 -5.97
C ASP A 62 19.62 33.42 -6.26
N ASP A 63 19.17 34.66 -6.05
CA ASP A 63 17.84 35.13 -5.69
C ASP A 63 16.70 34.88 -6.68
N LEU A 64 15.52 34.52 -6.14
CA LEU A 64 14.23 34.71 -6.82
C LEU A 64 13.27 35.48 -5.91
N HIS A 65 13.23 36.79 -6.18
CA HIS A 65 12.18 37.78 -5.92
C HIS A 65 10.97 37.33 -5.07
N HIS A 66 10.94 37.81 -3.83
CA HIS A 66 9.74 37.95 -3.02
C HIS A 66 8.75 38.91 -3.71
N SER A 67 7.63 38.38 -4.23
CA SER A 67 6.44 39.19 -4.50
C SER A 67 5.59 39.23 -3.23
N PRO A 68 5.10 40.41 -2.80
CA PRO A 68 4.31 40.51 -1.58
C PRO A 68 2.97 39.77 -1.73
N GLU A 69 2.66 38.87 -0.79
CA GLU A 69 1.35 38.22 -0.69
C GLU A 69 0.24 39.29 -0.62
N PRO A 70 -0.83 39.18 -1.42
CA PRO A 70 -1.98 40.06 -1.27
C PRO A 70 -2.68 39.78 0.07
N PRO A 71 -3.25 40.82 0.72
CA PRO A 71 -3.86 40.66 2.04
C PRO A 71 -4.99 39.63 1.98
N LYS A 72 -4.92 38.62 2.86
CA LYS A 72 -5.95 37.59 3.05
C LYS A 72 -7.29 38.26 3.32
N ARG A 73 -8.17 38.27 2.32
CA ARG A 73 -9.56 38.70 2.52
C ARG A 73 -10.21 37.73 3.52
N PRO A 74 -10.78 38.19 4.63
CA PRO A 74 -11.58 37.33 5.49
C PRO A 74 -12.77 36.81 4.66
N TYR A 75 -12.97 35.49 4.68
CA TYR A 75 -14.11 34.86 4.03
C TYR A 75 -15.41 35.48 4.57
N PRO A 76 -16.35 35.90 3.71
CA PRO A 76 -17.62 36.44 4.17
C PRO A 76 -18.43 35.31 4.81
N LEU A 77 -18.64 35.39 6.13
CA LEU A 77 -19.70 34.65 6.81
C LEU A 77 -21.03 35.22 6.29
N ALA A 78 -21.66 34.50 5.37
CA ALA A 78 -22.94 34.88 4.79
C ALA A 78 -24.02 34.92 5.89
N SER A 79 -24.42 36.14 6.26
CA SER A 79 -25.67 36.44 6.94
C SER A 79 -26.80 36.42 5.90
N GLY A 80 -27.35 35.23 5.63
CA GLY A 80 -28.45 35.04 4.69
C GLY A 80 -29.50 34.09 5.25
N ALA A 81 -30.65 34.64 5.64
CA ALA A 81 -31.81 33.91 6.12
C ALA A 81 -32.50 33.14 4.98
N GLY A 82 -32.14 31.86 4.86
CA GLY A 82 -32.89 30.82 4.14
C GLY A 82 -32.60 29.52 4.87
N ALA A 83 -33.63 28.75 5.23
CA ALA A 83 -33.58 27.61 6.17
C ALA A 83 -32.29 26.79 6.06
N ALA A 84 -31.32 27.12 6.93
CA ALA A 84 -29.96 26.60 6.86
C ALA A 84 -29.98 25.17 7.38
N GLY A 85 -29.60 24.22 6.52
CA GLY A 85 -29.38 22.83 6.89
C GLY A 85 -28.47 22.78 8.11
N THR A 86 -29.03 22.41 9.25
CA THR A 86 -28.32 22.43 10.53
C THR A 86 -27.21 21.40 10.46
N LEU A 87 -25.96 21.85 10.62
CA LEU A 87 -24.84 20.93 10.75
C LEU A 87 -25.12 19.98 11.93
N PRO A 88 -24.67 18.72 11.86
CA PRO A 88 -24.79 17.81 12.99
C PRO A 88 -24.12 18.42 14.22
N ALA A 89 -24.75 18.27 15.38
CA ALA A 89 -24.19 18.72 16.63
C ALA A 89 -22.81 18.07 16.86
N ARG A 90 -21.88 18.85 17.40
CA ARG A 90 -20.54 18.35 17.74
C ARG A 90 -20.70 17.18 18.72
N PRO A 91 -20.10 16.00 18.44
CA PRO A 91 -20.07 14.90 19.39
C PRO A 91 -19.38 15.32 20.70
N ASP A 92 -19.88 14.79 21.81
CA ASP A 92 -19.22 14.91 23.11
C ASP A 92 -18.04 13.94 23.18
N PHE A 93 -16.89 14.39 22.67
CA PHE A 93 -15.67 13.59 22.59
C PHE A 93 -15.18 13.14 23.97
N GLU A 94 -15.28 14.00 24.99
CA GLU A 94 -14.84 13.66 26.34
C GLU A 94 -15.68 12.55 26.95
N ALA A 95 -17.01 12.61 26.79
CA ALA A 95 -17.90 11.55 27.25
C ALA A 95 -17.61 10.22 26.54
N ILE A 96 -17.40 10.25 25.22
CA ILE A 96 -17.10 9.05 24.42
C ILE A 96 -15.78 8.42 24.86
N GLU A 97 -14.71 9.22 25.01
CA GLU A 97 -13.41 8.71 25.45
C GLU A 97 -13.46 8.14 26.88
N LYS A 98 -14.16 8.82 27.79
CA LYS A 98 -14.37 8.34 29.16
C LYS A 98 -15.13 7.01 29.16
N ALA A 99 -16.19 6.90 28.35
CA ALA A 99 -16.97 5.68 28.22
C ALA A 99 -16.15 4.53 27.59
N ALA A 100 -15.25 4.84 26.65
CA ALA A 100 -14.33 3.87 26.06
C ALA A 100 -13.41 3.25 27.13
N ARG A 101 -12.79 4.11 27.95
CA ARG A 101 -11.92 3.67 29.06
C ARG A 101 -12.68 2.83 30.09
N GLN A 102 -13.90 3.23 30.44
CA GLN A 102 -14.72 2.54 31.44
C GLN A 102 -15.28 1.20 30.95
N SER A 103 -15.61 1.09 29.67
CA SER A 103 -16.18 -0.14 29.10
C SER A 103 -15.13 -1.15 28.64
N GLY A 104 -13.84 -0.78 28.67
CA GLY A 104 -12.77 -1.57 28.07
C GLY A 104 -12.87 -1.69 26.55
N ALA A 105 -13.65 -0.81 25.91
CA ALA A 105 -13.79 -0.76 24.47
C ALA A 105 -12.46 -0.44 23.81
N SER A 106 -11.80 -1.47 23.27
CA SER A 106 -10.53 -1.31 22.56
C SER A 106 -10.71 -1.51 21.08
N SER A 107 -10.37 -0.48 20.30
CA SER A 107 -10.23 -0.58 18.85
C SER A 107 -8.88 -1.19 18.44
N ALA A 108 -7.98 -1.44 19.39
CA ALA A 108 -6.60 -1.85 19.12
C ALA A 108 -6.53 -3.16 18.33
N SER A 109 -7.40 -4.15 18.63
CA SER A 109 -7.41 -5.42 17.89
C SER A 109 -7.82 -5.23 16.42
N LEU A 110 -8.87 -4.44 16.15
CA LEU A 110 -9.29 -4.14 14.79
C LEU A 110 -8.21 -3.35 14.03
N MET A 111 -7.65 -2.32 14.67
CA MET A 111 -6.59 -1.50 14.07
C MET A 111 -5.31 -2.31 13.85
N GLY A 112 -4.97 -3.24 14.74
CA GLY A 112 -3.87 -4.18 14.55
C GLY A 112 -4.08 -5.09 13.34
N LEU A 113 -5.30 -5.60 13.14
CA LEU A 113 -5.63 -6.38 11.93
C LEU A 113 -5.56 -5.55 10.66
N ILE A 114 -6.03 -4.29 10.68
CA ILE A 114 -5.92 -3.38 9.53
C ILE A 114 -4.44 -3.05 9.25
N GLY A 115 -3.64 -2.81 10.29
CA GLY A 115 -2.19 -2.61 10.14
C GLY A 115 -1.50 -3.80 9.51
N GLN A 116 -1.85 -5.02 9.96
CA GLN A 116 -1.35 -6.26 9.38
C GLN A 116 -1.79 -6.46 7.93
N LEU A 117 -3.03 -6.08 7.58
CA LEU A 117 -3.53 -6.08 6.20
C LEU A 117 -2.69 -5.17 5.32
N VAL A 118 -2.48 -3.92 5.75
CA VAL A 118 -1.68 -2.92 5.01
C VAL A 118 -0.24 -3.39 4.84
N PHE A 119 0.41 -3.81 5.92
CA PHE A 119 1.79 -4.29 5.89
C PHE A 119 1.96 -5.47 4.94
N SER A 120 1.12 -6.49 5.09
CA SER A 120 1.20 -7.70 4.27
C SER A 120 0.88 -7.40 2.81
N TRP A 121 -0.06 -6.49 2.54
CA TRP A 121 -0.39 -6.06 1.19
C TRP A 121 0.78 -5.31 0.53
N SER A 122 1.41 -4.35 1.22
CA SER A 122 2.55 -3.60 0.69
C SER A 122 3.73 -4.53 0.35
N ASN A 123 4.04 -5.50 1.21
CA ASN A 123 5.10 -6.48 0.96
C ASN A 123 4.77 -7.41 -0.21
N ASN A 124 3.50 -7.68 -0.46
CA ASN A 124 3.09 -8.43 -1.64
C ASN A 124 3.19 -7.56 -2.89
N GLU A 125 2.71 -6.32 -2.84
CA GLU A 125 2.74 -5.43 -4.00
C GLU A 125 4.16 -5.16 -4.47
N SER A 126 5.13 -4.98 -3.57
CA SER A 126 6.54 -4.78 -3.95
C SER A 126 7.13 -5.97 -4.74
N MET A 127 6.63 -7.19 -4.53
CA MET A 127 7.05 -8.37 -5.30
C MET A 127 6.73 -8.26 -6.80
N LEU A 128 5.80 -7.38 -7.20
CA LEU A 128 5.55 -7.12 -8.61
C LEU A 128 6.78 -6.58 -9.34
N ILE A 129 7.74 -5.95 -8.63
CA ILE A 129 9.02 -5.54 -9.20
C ILE A 129 9.76 -6.73 -9.80
N TYR A 130 9.83 -7.86 -9.08
CA TYR A 130 10.52 -9.07 -9.56
C TYR A 130 9.75 -9.74 -10.71
N ILE A 131 8.42 -9.73 -10.66
CA ILE A 131 7.61 -10.22 -11.78
C ILE A 131 7.87 -9.37 -13.03
N LEU A 132 7.89 -8.04 -12.90
CA LEU A 132 8.18 -7.12 -13.99
C LEU A 132 9.61 -7.31 -14.52
N LYS A 133 10.61 -7.47 -13.65
CA LYS A 133 12.00 -7.76 -14.00
C LYS A 133 12.09 -8.97 -14.94
N VAL A 134 11.42 -10.07 -14.57
CA VAL A 134 11.38 -11.31 -15.38
C VAL A 134 10.64 -11.10 -16.70
N LEU A 135 9.42 -10.54 -16.66
CA LEU A 135 8.59 -10.41 -17.85
C LEU A 135 9.13 -9.38 -18.86
N LEU A 136 9.76 -8.30 -18.38
CA LEU A 136 10.42 -7.30 -19.22
C LEU A 136 11.82 -7.73 -19.67
N GLN A 137 12.40 -8.77 -19.05
CA GLN A 137 13.77 -9.24 -19.30
C GLN A 137 14.78 -8.10 -19.10
N THR A 138 14.72 -7.46 -17.94
CA THR A 138 15.52 -6.27 -17.60
C THR A 138 16.16 -6.42 -16.23
N ASP A 139 16.95 -5.42 -15.81
CA ASP A 139 17.54 -5.37 -14.48
C ASP A 139 16.54 -4.85 -13.43
N GLU A 140 16.93 -4.97 -12.17
CA GLU A 140 16.07 -4.60 -11.04
C GLU A 140 15.80 -3.10 -10.92
N PRO A 141 16.80 -2.20 -11.07
CA PRO A 141 16.55 -0.75 -11.12
C PRO A 141 15.57 -0.33 -12.22
N ALA A 142 15.67 -0.91 -13.42
CA ALA A 142 14.75 -0.62 -14.52
C ALA A 142 13.33 -1.10 -14.21
N ALA A 143 13.17 -2.31 -13.67
CA ALA A 143 11.88 -2.83 -13.26
C ALA A 143 11.25 -2.01 -12.13
N ALA A 144 12.04 -1.58 -11.13
CA ALA A 144 11.60 -0.70 -10.05
C ALA A 144 11.18 0.69 -10.56
N THR A 145 11.85 1.20 -11.59
CA THR A 145 11.46 2.44 -12.27
C THR A 145 10.09 2.28 -12.95
N VAL A 146 9.86 1.20 -13.69
CA VAL A 146 8.54 0.92 -14.29
C VAL A 146 7.46 0.77 -13.20
N PHE A 147 7.76 0.04 -12.12
CA PHE A 147 6.83 -0.12 -11.00
C PHE A 147 6.44 1.23 -10.35
N SER A 148 7.41 2.12 -10.12
CA SER A 148 7.20 3.41 -9.46
C SER A 148 6.47 4.43 -10.34
N THR A 149 6.67 4.38 -11.67
CA THR A 149 5.97 5.26 -12.62
C THR A 149 4.46 4.93 -12.73
N LEU A 150 4.07 3.68 -12.48
CA LEU A 150 2.68 3.28 -12.44
C LEU A 150 2.05 3.64 -11.09
N ASN A 151 1.27 4.72 -11.06
CA ASN A 151 0.72 5.31 -9.81
C ASN A 151 -0.35 4.47 -9.11
N THR A 152 -0.81 3.35 -9.70
CA THR A 152 -1.85 2.52 -9.09
C THR A 152 -1.50 1.04 -9.19
N THR A 153 -1.81 0.28 -8.15
CA THR A 153 -1.71 -1.19 -8.13
C THR A 153 -2.43 -1.83 -9.31
N ARG A 154 -3.62 -1.30 -9.67
CA ARG A 154 -4.38 -1.78 -10.82
C ARG A 154 -3.60 -1.66 -12.13
N ALA A 155 -2.94 -0.53 -12.37
CA ALA A 155 -2.12 -0.34 -13.57
C ALA A 155 -0.92 -1.30 -13.59
N ARG A 156 -0.28 -1.52 -12.44
CA ARG A 156 0.82 -2.49 -12.30
C ARG A 156 0.35 -3.92 -12.62
N LEU A 157 -0.78 -4.34 -12.06
CA LEU A 157 -1.36 -5.67 -12.31
C LEU A 157 -1.84 -5.85 -13.76
N ASP A 158 -2.39 -4.80 -14.39
CA ASP A 158 -2.78 -4.83 -15.80
C ASP A 158 -1.54 -4.98 -16.69
N LEU A 159 -0.45 -4.24 -16.42
CA LEU A 159 0.80 -4.41 -17.14
C LEU A 159 1.35 -5.84 -16.99
N VAL A 160 1.39 -6.38 -15.77
CA VAL A 160 1.82 -7.76 -15.52
C VAL A 160 0.97 -8.77 -16.30
N SER A 161 -0.36 -8.61 -16.30
CA SER A 161 -1.27 -9.50 -17.03
C SER A 161 -1.04 -9.44 -18.55
N ARG A 162 -0.85 -8.23 -19.10
CA ARG A 162 -0.58 -8.03 -20.53
C ARG A 162 0.77 -8.61 -20.92
N LEU A 163 1.81 -8.36 -20.14
CA LEU A 163 3.13 -8.94 -20.37
C LEU A 163 3.08 -10.48 -20.28
N GLY A 164 2.36 -11.03 -19.31
CA GLY A 164 2.17 -12.48 -19.19
C GLY A 164 1.55 -13.12 -20.43
N ARG A 165 0.54 -12.47 -21.04
CA ARG A 165 -0.07 -12.95 -22.30
C ARG A 165 0.89 -12.91 -23.49
N ILE A 166 1.78 -11.93 -23.53
CA ILE A 166 2.73 -11.73 -24.64
C ILE A 166 3.96 -12.64 -24.48
N LYS A 167 4.50 -12.75 -23.26
CA LYS A 167 5.82 -13.32 -22.99
C LYS A 167 5.79 -14.80 -22.58
N LEU A 168 4.69 -15.27 -22.00
CA LEU A 168 4.60 -16.66 -21.53
C LEU A 168 3.89 -17.49 -22.59
N ALA A 169 4.62 -18.41 -23.25
CA ALA A 169 4.01 -19.40 -24.14
C ALA A 169 3.34 -20.54 -23.37
N ASP A 170 3.92 -20.90 -22.22
CA ASP A 170 3.40 -21.94 -21.34
C ASP A 170 2.07 -21.55 -20.70
N ARG A 171 1.07 -22.42 -20.84
CA ARG A 171 -0.29 -22.18 -20.35
C ARG A 171 -0.36 -22.30 -18.83
N GLU A 172 0.38 -23.22 -18.23
CA GLU A 172 0.32 -23.48 -16.79
C GLU A 172 0.86 -22.28 -16.01
N THR A 173 2.04 -21.81 -16.37
CA THR A 173 2.68 -20.61 -15.78
C THR A 173 1.82 -19.36 -15.98
N ARG A 174 1.19 -19.20 -17.17
CA ARG A 174 0.28 -18.08 -17.43
C ARG A 174 -0.96 -18.15 -16.53
N MET A 175 -1.56 -19.32 -16.35
CA MET A 175 -2.70 -19.50 -15.45
C MET A 175 -2.34 -19.24 -13.99
N ALA A 176 -1.13 -19.64 -13.56
CA ALA A 176 -0.63 -19.33 -12.22
C ALA A 176 -0.45 -17.82 -12.00
N LEU A 177 0.10 -17.10 -13.00
CA LEU A 177 0.21 -15.65 -12.96
C LEU A 177 -1.17 -14.96 -12.92
N ASP A 178 -2.11 -15.39 -13.76
CA ASP A 178 -3.48 -14.86 -13.77
C ASP A 178 -4.18 -15.09 -12.41
N HIS A 179 -3.93 -16.25 -11.78
CA HIS A 179 -4.42 -16.53 -10.43
C HIS A 179 -3.86 -15.56 -9.39
N VAL A 180 -2.54 -15.29 -9.42
CA VAL A 180 -1.90 -14.31 -8.53
C VAL A 180 -2.53 -12.92 -8.72
N VAL A 181 -2.68 -12.47 -9.96
CA VAL A 181 -3.30 -11.18 -10.28
C VAL A 181 -4.74 -11.10 -9.77
N ARG A 182 -5.53 -12.16 -9.93
CA ARG A 182 -6.91 -12.21 -9.41
C ARG A 182 -6.94 -12.06 -7.89
N CYS A 183 -6.12 -12.82 -7.16
CA CYS A 183 -6.04 -12.73 -5.71
C CYS A 183 -5.65 -11.32 -5.25
N PHE A 184 -4.69 -10.67 -5.92
CA PHE A 184 -4.36 -9.28 -5.62
C PHE A 184 -5.55 -8.33 -5.77
N ASN A 185 -6.35 -8.47 -6.84
CA ASN A 185 -7.50 -7.62 -7.06
C ASN A 185 -8.59 -7.83 -5.99
N GLU A 186 -8.86 -9.07 -5.61
CA GLU A 186 -9.82 -9.42 -4.55
C GLU A 186 -9.38 -8.82 -3.21
N ILE A 187 -8.12 -9.01 -2.83
CA ILE A 187 -7.58 -8.47 -1.58
C ILE A 187 -7.53 -6.93 -1.60
N ASN A 188 -7.20 -6.32 -2.74
CA ASN A 188 -7.17 -4.87 -2.87
C ASN A 188 -8.57 -4.25 -2.65
N ALA A 189 -9.65 -4.97 -2.99
CA ALA A 189 -11.00 -4.51 -2.66
C ALA A 189 -11.22 -4.42 -1.15
N VAL A 190 -10.82 -5.45 -0.40
CA VAL A 190 -10.91 -5.49 1.08
C VAL A 190 -10.03 -4.39 1.70
N ARG A 191 -8.78 -4.25 1.23
CA ARG A 191 -7.86 -3.17 1.65
C ARG A 191 -8.50 -1.81 1.47
N ASN A 192 -9.07 -1.54 0.30
CA ASN A 192 -9.69 -0.26 0.01
C ASN A 192 -10.96 -0.01 0.82
N GLU A 193 -11.75 -1.04 1.10
CA GLU A 193 -12.92 -0.94 1.97
C GLU A 193 -12.52 -0.47 3.37
N PHE A 194 -11.55 -1.11 4.02
CA PHE A 194 -11.16 -0.75 5.39
C PHE A 194 -10.35 0.56 5.45
N LEU A 195 -9.56 0.91 4.44
CA LEU A 195 -8.74 2.14 4.47
C LEU A 195 -9.48 3.40 4.00
N HIS A 196 -10.57 3.25 3.26
CA HIS A 196 -11.39 4.35 2.76
C HIS A 196 -12.81 4.32 3.34
N ALA A 197 -12.98 3.73 4.53
CA ALA A 197 -14.22 3.75 5.30
C ALA A 197 -14.22 4.86 6.35
N MET A 198 -15.42 5.40 6.60
CA MET A 198 -15.70 6.12 7.84
C MET A 198 -16.06 5.11 8.94
N TYR A 199 -15.53 5.31 10.14
CA TYR A 199 -15.78 4.43 11.29
C TYR A 199 -16.80 5.05 12.23
N ALA A 200 -17.92 4.36 12.46
CA ALA A 200 -18.93 4.78 13.41
C ALA A 200 -18.61 4.25 14.81
N VAL A 201 -18.67 5.13 15.80
CA VAL A 201 -18.38 4.82 17.20
C VAL A 201 -19.66 4.97 18.02
N ASP A 202 -19.97 3.99 18.89
CA ASP A 202 -21.13 4.07 19.78
C ASP A 202 -20.86 4.94 21.01
N ALA A 203 -21.89 5.17 21.82
CA ALA A 203 -21.78 5.93 23.08
C ALA A 203 -20.83 5.30 24.12
N LYS A 204 -20.40 4.05 23.91
CA LYS A 204 -19.41 3.37 24.75
C LYS A 204 -18.00 3.43 24.16
N GLY A 205 -17.80 4.13 23.05
CA GLY A 205 -16.50 4.23 22.39
C GLY A 205 -16.14 3.02 21.52
N ARG A 206 -17.07 2.10 21.23
CA ARG A 206 -16.82 0.93 20.38
C ARG A 206 -17.05 1.28 18.92
N ILE A 207 -16.12 0.86 18.05
CA ILE A 207 -16.36 0.86 16.60
C ILE A 207 -17.45 -0.16 16.30
N THR A 208 -18.55 0.30 15.71
CA THR A 208 -19.70 -0.56 15.40
C THR A 208 -19.86 -0.80 13.91
N HIS A 209 -19.50 0.16 13.07
CA HIS A 209 -19.71 0.07 11.63
C HIS A 209 -18.61 0.77 10.84
N THR A 210 -18.43 0.33 9.61
CA THR A 210 -17.72 1.05 8.54
C THR A 210 -18.71 1.52 7.50
N GLN A 211 -18.56 2.74 6.99
CA GLN A 211 -19.34 3.26 5.89
C GLN A 211 -18.44 3.60 4.71
N THR A 212 -18.74 3.03 3.54
CA THR A 212 -18.00 3.31 2.31
C THR A 212 -18.27 4.74 1.87
N MET A 213 -17.21 5.50 1.57
CA MET A 213 -17.31 6.92 1.19
C MET A 213 -17.79 7.15 -0.27
N ARG A 214 -18.18 6.11 -0.99
CA ARG A 214 -18.63 6.20 -2.38
C ARG A 214 -20.08 6.68 -2.45
N LEU A 215 -20.32 7.75 -3.21
CA LEU A 215 -21.68 8.21 -3.52
C LEU A 215 -22.35 7.25 -4.51
N ILE A 216 -23.54 6.76 -4.17
CA ILE A 216 -24.36 5.89 -5.00
C ILE A 216 -25.58 6.68 -5.45
N ASN A 217 -25.76 6.82 -6.77
CA ASN A 217 -26.99 7.37 -7.35
C ASN A 217 -27.97 6.23 -7.58
N LYS A 218 -29.05 6.19 -6.79
CA LYS A 218 -30.15 5.23 -6.96
C LYS A 218 -31.44 6.00 -7.18
N SER A 219 -32.05 5.82 -8.35
CA SER A 219 -33.33 6.43 -8.71
C SER A 219 -33.37 7.96 -8.57
N GLY A 220 -32.28 8.65 -8.95
CA GLY A 220 -32.18 10.10 -8.87
C GLY A 220 -31.85 10.66 -7.48
N ARG A 221 -31.61 9.79 -6.48
CA ARG A 221 -31.13 10.18 -5.15
C ARG A 221 -29.68 9.77 -4.97
N LEU A 222 -28.85 10.74 -4.58
CA LEU A 222 -27.49 10.52 -4.13
C LEU A 222 -27.52 10.05 -2.67
N THR A 223 -27.00 8.85 -2.43
CA THR A 223 -26.89 8.26 -1.09
C THR A 223 -25.42 7.97 -0.80
N PHE A 224 -25.02 8.10 0.47
CA PHE A 224 -23.72 7.62 0.91
C PHE A 224 -23.64 6.10 0.77
N GLY A 225 -22.42 5.58 0.62
CA GLY A 225 -22.18 4.17 0.41
C GLY A 225 -22.70 3.30 1.56
N GLN A 226 -22.73 2.00 1.31
CA GLN A 226 -23.28 1.02 2.23
C GLN A 226 -22.55 1.04 3.58
N GLN A 227 -23.33 0.95 4.65
CA GLN A 227 -22.85 0.77 6.01
C GLN A 227 -22.77 -0.72 6.31
N HIS A 228 -21.66 -1.16 6.88
CA HIS A 228 -21.38 -2.53 7.24
C HIS A 228 -21.04 -2.62 8.72
N ALA A 229 -21.69 -3.52 9.46
CA ALA A 229 -21.39 -3.75 10.86
C ALA A 229 -20.01 -4.40 11.02
N ILE A 230 -19.25 -3.98 12.04
CA ILE A 230 -18.03 -4.67 12.48
C ILE A 230 -18.45 -5.74 13.48
N ASP A 231 -18.93 -6.86 12.93
CA ASP A 231 -19.28 -8.05 13.69
C ASP A 231 -18.15 -9.09 13.65
N ARG A 232 -18.40 -10.23 14.32
CA ARG A 232 -17.45 -11.33 14.40
C ARG A 232 -17.12 -11.91 13.01
N GLU A 233 -18.12 -12.09 12.15
CA GLU A 233 -17.93 -12.67 10.82
C GLU A 233 -16.99 -11.80 9.98
N ARG A 234 -17.16 -10.48 10.06
CA ARG A 234 -16.35 -9.52 9.33
C ARG A 234 -14.92 -9.44 9.87
N ILE A 235 -14.74 -9.52 11.19
CA ILE A 235 -13.40 -9.63 11.80
C ILE A 235 -12.71 -10.91 11.36
N GLU A 236 -13.41 -12.05 11.38
CA GLU A 236 -12.88 -13.33 10.90
C GLU A 236 -12.55 -13.28 9.40
N GLY A 237 -13.34 -12.56 8.60
CA GLY A 237 -13.04 -12.28 7.19
C GLY A 237 -11.75 -11.50 6.98
N LEU A 238 -11.50 -10.49 7.82
CA LEU A 238 -10.25 -9.73 7.79
C LEU A 238 -9.05 -10.60 8.19
N VAL A 239 -9.20 -11.46 9.20
CA VAL A 239 -8.17 -12.45 9.59
C VAL A 239 -7.86 -13.40 8.43
N ARG A 240 -8.89 -13.93 7.75
CA ARG A 240 -8.71 -14.79 6.56
C ARG A 240 -7.96 -14.06 5.45
N THR A 241 -8.35 -12.82 5.14
CA THR A 241 -7.69 -11.99 4.12
C THR A 241 -6.20 -11.78 4.44
N CYS A 242 -5.88 -11.50 5.71
CA CYS A 242 -4.49 -11.38 6.16
C CYS A 242 -3.69 -12.68 5.97
N ASN A 243 -4.31 -13.85 6.18
CA ASN A 243 -3.65 -15.13 5.94
C ASN A 243 -3.50 -15.43 4.44
N GLU A 244 -4.48 -15.07 3.62
CA GLU A 244 -4.41 -15.15 2.17
C GLU A 244 -3.27 -14.31 1.62
N LEU A 245 -3.04 -13.11 2.14
CA LEU A 245 -1.86 -12.29 1.81
C LEU A 245 -0.53 -13.00 2.11
N ARG A 246 -0.42 -13.68 3.25
CA ARG A 246 0.80 -14.43 3.58
C ARG A 246 1.02 -15.61 2.63
N VAL A 247 -0.07 -16.30 2.28
CA VAL A 247 -0.01 -17.41 1.32
C VAL A 247 0.33 -16.89 -0.08
N LEU A 248 -0.26 -15.77 -0.49
CA LEU A 248 0.00 -15.13 -1.77
C LEU A 248 1.48 -14.76 -1.90
N ASN A 249 2.09 -14.25 -0.84
CA ASN A 249 3.51 -13.89 -0.84
C ASN A 249 4.40 -15.08 -1.22
N ARG A 250 4.18 -16.23 -0.55
CA ARG A 250 4.90 -17.48 -0.86
C ARG A 250 4.62 -17.96 -2.28
N LYS A 251 3.35 -17.93 -2.71
CA LYS A 251 2.98 -18.29 -4.09
C LYS A 251 3.69 -17.44 -5.14
N VAL A 252 3.88 -16.14 -4.88
CA VAL A 252 4.63 -15.26 -5.79
C VAL A 252 6.10 -15.69 -5.84
N TRP A 253 6.74 -15.93 -4.69
CA TRP A 253 8.11 -16.43 -4.64
C TRP A 253 8.29 -17.75 -5.40
N ASP A 254 7.38 -18.71 -5.21
CA ASP A 254 7.43 -20.01 -5.87
C ASP A 254 7.18 -19.93 -7.39
N LEU A 255 6.46 -18.88 -7.84
CA LEU A 255 6.17 -18.63 -9.24
C LEU A 255 7.34 -17.97 -9.99
N LEU A 256 8.20 -17.21 -9.31
CA LEU A 256 9.29 -16.45 -9.96
C LEU A 256 10.25 -17.33 -10.78
N PRO A 257 10.76 -18.48 -10.29
CA PRO A 257 11.61 -19.36 -11.09
C PRO A 257 10.89 -19.94 -12.31
N GLN A 258 9.60 -20.23 -12.18
CA GLN A 258 8.78 -20.78 -13.28
C GLN A 258 8.58 -19.73 -14.37
N LEU A 259 8.30 -18.48 -13.98
CA LEU A 259 8.23 -17.34 -14.91
C LEU A 259 9.54 -17.15 -15.67
N ALA A 260 10.69 -17.17 -14.98
CA ALA A 260 11.99 -16.99 -15.60
C ALA A 260 12.24 -18.05 -16.67
N LYS A 261 12.06 -19.33 -16.31
CA LYS A 261 12.22 -20.46 -17.23
C LYS A 261 11.26 -20.39 -18.43
N ALA A 262 10.00 -20.02 -18.20
CA ALA A 262 9.00 -19.90 -19.27
C ALA A 262 9.33 -18.79 -20.26
N VAL A 263 9.82 -17.63 -19.78
CA VAL A 263 10.25 -16.51 -20.62
C VAL A 263 11.51 -16.86 -21.42
N GLU A 264 12.50 -17.50 -20.80
CA GLU A 264 13.71 -17.98 -21.49
C GLU A 264 13.38 -19.00 -22.60
N SER A 265 12.49 -19.94 -22.30
CA SER A 265 12.03 -20.94 -23.26
C SER A 265 11.34 -20.28 -24.46
N ALA A 266 10.47 -19.29 -24.23
CA ALA A 266 9.81 -18.55 -25.30
C ALA A 266 10.80 -17.75 -26.17
N ALA A 267 11.83 -17.14 -25.55
CA ALA A 267 12.87 -16.41 -26.27
C ALA A 267 13.71 -17.34 -27.16
N SER A 268 14.06 -18.53 -26.68
CA SER A 268 14.82 -19.52 -27.46
C SER A 268 14.05 -20.01 -28.70
N VAL A 269 12.74 -20.23 -28.58
CA VAL A 269 11.87 -20.63 -29.70
C VAL A 269 11.74 -19.49 -30.73
N SER A 270 11.59 -18.24 -30.27
CA SER A 270 11.52 -17.09 -31.17
C SER A 270 12.83 -16.85 -31.94
N SER A 271 13.99 -17.13 -31.33
CA SER A 271 15.29 -17.03 -32.01
C SER A 271 15.52 -18.17 -33.01
N ALA A 272 14.99 -19.36 -32.76
CA ALA A 272 15.11 -20.51 -33.66
C ALA A 272 14.15 -20.41 -34.87
N ALA A 273 13.04 -19.68 -34.73
CA ALA A 273 12.04 -19.52 -35.78
C ALA A 273 12.36 -18.41 -36.82
N ALA A 274 13.51 -17.74 -36.74
CA ALA A 274 13.96 -16.78 -37.76
C ALA A 274 14.78 -17.51 -38.86
N PRO A 275 14.26 -17.73 -40.09
CA PRO A 275 15.05 -18.30 -41.16
C PRO A 275 15.75 -17.20 -41.97
N ILE A 276 17.07 -17.32 -42.05
CA ILE A 276 17.94 -17.10 -43.21
C ILE A 276 17.33 -16.21 -44.31
N GLY A 277 17.52 -14.90 -44.15
CA GLY A 277 17.21 -13.87 -45.14
C GLY A 277 18.47 -13.24 -45.75
N THR A 278 19.55 -14.01 -45.95
CA THR A 278 20.67 -13.57 -46.81
C THR A 278 20.30 -13.85 -48.26
N ARG A 279 19.76 -12.84 -48.96
CA ARG A 279 19.91 -12.78 -50.42
C ARG A 279 21.24 -12.08 -50.72
N PRO A 280 22.22 -12.75 -51.35
CA PRO A 280 23.32 -12.07 -51.99
C PRO A 280 22.82 -11.58 -53.35
N ASN A 281 22.87 -10.27 -53.61
CA ASN A 281 22.85 -9.77 -54.98
C ASN A 281 24.12 -8.96 -55.20
N GLY A 282 25.09 -9.63 -55.84
CA GLY A 282 26.07 -8.98 -56.67
C GLY A 282 25.51 -8.76 -58.09
N ASN A 283 26.18 -7.84 -58.78
CA ASN A 283 25.97 -7.29 -60.13
C ASN A 283 24.92 -6.20 -60.28
#